data_AF-A0A527CS88-F1
#
_entry.id   AF-A0A527CS88-F1
#
_cell.length_a   1.000
_cell.length_b   1.000
_cell.length_c   1.000
_cell.angle_alpha   90.00
_cell.angle_beta   90.00
_cell.angle_gamma   90.00
#
_symmetry.space_group_name_H-M   'P 1'
#
loop_
_entity.id
_entity.type
_entity.pdbx_description
1 polymer ?
#
loop_
_entity_poly.entity_id
_entity_poly.type
_entity_poly.pdbx_seq_one_letter_code
_entity_poly.pdbx_strand_id
1 'polypeptide(L)' 'PVGHYEFCQRIAGECSERTPKGAPVELTRKLWATIVNINNSVNTRIKPRTDMENYGVEEYWAYPDNGYGDCEDYAL' A
#
# COMPACT_ATOMS: atom_id res chain seq x y z
N PRO A 1 -6.65 3.64 11.23
CA PRO A 1 -6.44 5.12 11.16
C PRO A 1 -7.65 5.78 10.49
N VAL A 2 -7.78 7.11 10.61
CA VAL A 2 -8.88 7.84 9.94
C VAL A 2 -8.74 7.74 8.42
N GLY A 3 -7.52 7.81 7.89
CA GLY A 3 -7.24 7.69 6.46
C GLY A 3 -7.75 6.39 5.84
N HIS A 4 -7.44 5.24 6.45
CA HIS A 4 -7.98 3.94 6.00
C HIS A 4 -9.51 3.89 6.02
N TYR A 5 -10.17 4.46 7.04
CA TYR A 5 -11.64 4.47 7.10
C TYR A 5 -12.24 5.27 5.93
N GLU A 6 -11.71 6.46 5.67
CA GLU A 6 -12.16 7.30 4.55
C GLU A 6 -11.83 6.66 3.19
N PHE A 7 -10.67 6.02 3.07
CA PHE A 7 -10.31 5.23 1.89
C PHE A 7 -11.33 4.13 1.62
N CYS A 8 -11.75 3.36 2.64
CA CYS A 8 -12.82 2.38 2.51
C CYS A 8 -14.15 2.99 2.08
N GLN A 9 -14.47 4.21 2.53
CA GLN A 9 -15.69 4.90 2.10
C GLN A 9 -15.61 5.30 0.62
N ARG A 10 -14.42 5.70 0.14
CA ARG A 10 -14.20 6.06 -1.28
C ARG A 10 -14.10 4.84 -2.19
N ILE A 11 -13.43 3.77 -1.73
CA ILE A 11 -13.13 2.56 -2.49
C ILE A 11 -13.52 1.32 -1.67
N ALA A 12 -14.83 1.07 -1.58
CA ALA A 12 -15.38 0.01 -0.73
C ALA A 12 -14.85 -1.41 -1.04
N GLY A 13 -14.37 -1.64 -2.27
CA GLY A 13 -13.77 -2.92 -2.67
C GLY A 13 -12.52 -3.28 -1.87
N GLU A 14 -11.68 -2.29 -1.55
CA GLU A 14 -10.39 -2.50 -0.86
C GLU A 14 -10.54 -2.97 0.58
N CYS A 15 -11.70 -2.74 1.17
CA CYS A 15 -11.98 -3.09 2.57
C CYS A 15 -12.83 -4.35 2.70
N SER A 16 -12.95 -5.11 1.60
CA SER A 16 -13.56 -6.44 1.58
C SER A 16 -12.54 -7.57 1.71
N GLU A 17 -11.24 -7.25 1.68
CA GLU A 17 -10.16 -8.23 1.80
C GLU A 17 -10.18 -8.96 3.14
N ARG A 18 -10.08 -10.28 3.07
CA ARG A 18 -10.11 -11.17 4.25
C ARG A 18 -9.00 -12.19 4.13
N THR A 19 -8.09 -12.18 5.10
CA THR A 19 -7.09 -13.24 5.21
C THR A 19 -7.79 -14.59 5.39
N PRO A 20 -7.58 -15.57 4.49
CA PRO A 20 -8.17 -16.89 4.64
C PRO A 20 -7.71 -17.55 5.95
N LYS A 21 -8.61 -18.31 6.58
CA LYS A 21 -8.23 -19.14 7.73
C LYS A 21 -7.32 -20.28 7.25
N GLY A 22 -6.10 -20.37 7.75
CA GLY A 22 -5.15 -21.41 7.37
C GLY A 22 -3.79 -21.25 8.05
N ALA A 23 -2.91 -22.24 7.83
CA ALA A 23 -1.51 -22.08 8.20
C ALA A 23 -0.85 -21.00 7.33
N PRO A 24 0.16 -20.27 7.85
CA PRO A 24 0.95 -19.36 7.04
C PRO A 24 1.55 -20.08 5.83
N VAL A 25 1.71 -19.35 4.72
CA VAL A 25 2.44 -19.87 3.56
C VAL A 25 3.92 -20.08 3.91
N GLU A 26 4.53 -21.12 3.35
CA GLU A 26 5.97 -21.35 3.53
C GLU A 26 6.78 -20.28 2.81
N LEU A 27 7.73 -19.66 3.52
CA LEU A 27 8.66 -18.71 2.93
C LEU A 27 9.77 -19.43 2.16
N THR A 28 9.45 -19.85 0.94
CA THR A 28 10.44 -20.44 0.02
C THR A 28 11.40 -19.38 -0.50
N ARG A 29 12.58 -19.80 -0.99
CA ARG A 29 13.53 -18.89 -1.66
C ARG A 29 12.91 -18.14 -2.85
N LYS A 30 12.02 -18.81 -3.59
CA LYS A 30 11.30 -18.19 -4.72
C LYS A 30 10.36 -17.09 -4.23
N LEU A 31 9.57 -17.35 -3.17
CA LEU A 31 8.66 -16.37 -2.59
C LEU A 31 9.43 -15.17 -2.01
N TRP A 32 10.53 -15.42 -1.32
CA TRP A 32 11.40 -14.36 -0.81
C TRP A 32 11.93 -13.45 -1.94
N ALA A 33 12.41 -14.05 -3.05
CA ALA A 33 12.85 -13.27 -4.22
C ALA A 33 11.72 -12.43 -4.81
N THR A 34 10.49 -12.95 -4.86
CA THR A 34 9.31 -12.17 -5.29
C THR A 34 9.07 -10.96 -4.39
N ILE A 35 9.09 -11.13 -3.06
CA ILE A 35 8.89 -10.04 -2.10
C ILE A 35 9.95 -8.95 -2.31
N VAL A 36 11.22 -9.32 -2.39
CA VAL A 36 12.33 -8.37 -2.61
C VAL A 36 12.18 -7.63 -3.94
N ASN A 37 11.82 -8.34 -5.01
CA ASN A 37 11.61 -7.74 -6.32
C ASN A 37 10.45 -6.74 -6.31
N ILE A 38 9.31 -7.07 -5.69
CA ILE A 38 8.17 -6.16 -5.56
C ILE A 38 8.57 -4.93 -4.75
N ASN A 39 9.20 -5.12 -3.60
CA ASN A 39 9.64 -4.01 -2.75
C ASN A 39 10.61 -3.06 -3.49
N ASN A 40 11.61 -3.59 -4.20
CA ASN A 40 12.52 -2.76 -4.99
C ASN A 40 11.80 -2.04 -6.15
N SER A 41 10.88 -2.73 -6.80
CA SER A 41 10.07 -2.23 -7.92
C SER A 41 9.18 -1.05 -7.50
N VAL A 42 8.53 -1.14 -6.33
CA VAL A 42 7.71 -0.07 -5.73
C VAL A 42 8.60 1.11 -5.32
N ASN A 43 9.66 0.85 -4.54
CA ASN A 43 10.56 1.89 -4.02
C ASN A 43 11.32 2.68 -5.10
N THR A 44 11.44 2.14 -6.32
CA THR A 44 12.11 2.83 -7.43
C THR A 44 11.17 3.60 -8.33
N ARG A 45 9.86 3.34 -8.28
CA ARG A 45 8.84 4.03 -9.08
C ARG A 45 8.20 5.20 -8.36
N ILE A 46 7.98 5.07 -7.06
CA ILE A 46 7.29 6.07 -6.25
C ILE A 46 8.32 6.99 -5.65
N LYS A 47 8.06 8.30 -5.69
CA LYS A 47 8.88 9.31 -5.02
C LYS A 47 8.23 9.67 -3.68
N PRO A 48 9.01 9.72 -2.59
CA PRO A 48 8.47 10.07 -1.29
C PRO A 48 7.94 11.51 -1.29
N ARG A 49 6.72 11.70 -0.77
CA ARG A 49 6.05 13.00 -0.58
C ARG A 49 4.94 12.80 0.44
N THR A 50 4.77 13.71 1.40
CA THR A 50 3.70 13.58 2.40
C THR A 50 2.33 13.81 1.79
N ASP A 51 1.28 13.29 2.42
CA ASP A 51 -0.09 13.56 2.00
C ASP A 51 -0.44 15.05 1.93
N MET A 52 0.04 15.86 2.88
CA MET A 52 -0.14 17.30 2.84
C MET A 52 0.50 17.94 1.59
N GLU A 53 1.68 17.48 1.19
CA GLU A 53 2.38 17.98 -0.01
C GLU A 53 1.78 17.47 -1.33
N ASN A 54 1.08 16.32 -1.29
CA ASN A 54 0.51 15.65 -2.47
C ASN A 54 -0.95 16.05 -2.70
N TYR A 55 -1.75 16.05 -1.62
CA TYR A 55 -3.21 16.18 -1.64
C TYR A 55 -3.72 17.38 -0.82
N GLY A 56 -2.88 18.01 0.01
CA GLY A 56 -3.27 19.15 0.85
C GLY A 56 -4.10 18.78 2.08
N VAL A 57 -4.15 17.49 2.42
CA VAL A 57 -4.88 16.91 3.55
C VAL A 57 -3.98 15.83 4.15
N GLU A 58 -3.91 15.72 5.47
CA GLU A 58 -3.18 14.64 6.15
C GLU A 58 -3.96 13.31 6.06
N GLU A 59 -3.26 12.17 6.04
CA GLU A 59 -3.83 10.80 6.04
C GLU A 59 -4.77 10.54 4.85
N TYR A 60 -4.44 11.08 3.68
CA TYR A 60 -5.16 10.81 2.44
C TYR A 60 -4.62 9.55 1.76
N TRP A 61 -5.10 8.40 2.21
CA TRP A 61 -4.70 7.11 1.65
C TRP A 61 -5.12 6.98 0.18
N ALA A 62 -4.19 6.66 -0.71
CA ALA A 62 -4.45 6.43 -2.13
C ALA A 62 -3.39 5.55 -2.79
N TYR A 63 -3.75 4.88 -3.90
CA TYR A 63 -2.72 4.26 -4.73
C TYR A 63 -1.79 5.34 -5.34
N PRO A 64 -0.47 5.12 -5.33
CA PRO A 64 0.53 6.11 -5.78
C PRO A 64 0.66 6.15 -7.32
N ASP A 65 -0.48 6.12 -8.02
CA ASP A 65 -0.57 6.14 -9.49
C ASP A 65 -0.02 7.44 -10.09
N ASN A 66 -0.02 8.51 -9.30
CA ASN A 66 0.59 9.80 -9.68
C ASN A 66 2.13 9.81 -9.50
N GLY A 67 2.72 8.71 -9.03
CA GLY A 67 4.16 8.53 -8.82
C GLY A 67 4.68 9.09 -7.49
N TYR A 68 3.79 9.49 -6.58
CA TYR A 68 4.14 9.99 -5.25
C TYR A 68 3.37 9.26 -4.15
N GLY A 69 3.95 9.18 -2.96
CA GLY A 69 3.25 8.69 -1.77
C GLY A 69 4.14 8.72 -0.53
N ASP A 70 3.56 8.43 0.61
CA ASP A 70 4.26 8.21 1.87
C ASP A 70 4.04 6.79 2.41
N CYS A 71 4.11 6.56 3.72
CA CYS A 71 4.28 5.22 4.26
C CYS A 71 3.12 4.27 3.96
N GLU A 72 1.88 4.72 4.07
CA GLU A 72 0.69 3.93 3.77
C GLU A 72 0.55 3.64 2.28
N ASP A 73 0.82 4.61 1.42
CA ASP A 73 0.63 4.50 -0.03
C ASP A 73 1.59 3.46 -0.63
N TYR A 74 2.77 3.29 -0.02
CA TYR A 74 3.72 2.24 -0.40
C TYR A 74 3.27 0.84 0.06
N ALA A 75 2.42 0.77 1.08
CA ALA A 75 1.96 -0.48 1.67
C ALA A 75 0.64 -1.00 1.06
N LEU A 76 -0.12 -0.13 0.38
CA LEU A 76 -1.31 -0.47 -0.42
C LEU A 76 -0.92 -1.27 -1.68
#